data_AF-F3GPK8-F1
#
_entry.id   AF-F3GPK8-F1
#
_cell.length_a   1.000
_cell.length_b   1.000
_cell.length_c   1.000
_cell.angle_alpha   90.00
_cell.angle_beta   90.00
_cell.angle_gamma   90.00
#
_symmetry.space_group_name_H-M   'P 1'
#
loop_
_entity.id
_entity.type
_entity.pdbx_description
1 polymer ?
#
loop_
_entity_poly.entity_id
_entity_poly.type
_entity_poly.pdbx_seq_one_letter_code
_entity_poly.pdbx_strand_id
1 'polypeptide(L)' 'SDRQIRDVAVNGRWVIREGRHAAEEQSSREFAQVLRELLG' A
#
# COMPACT_ATOMS: atom_id res chain seq x y z
N SER A 1 18.47 -6.42 -6.95
CA SER A 1 17.04 -6.06 -6.90
C SER A 1 16.70 -5.84 -5.44
N ASP A 2 16.45 -4.59 -5.04
CA ASP A 2 16.33 -4.18 -3.62
C ASP A 2 15.01 -4.66 -2.97
N ARG A 3 14.03 -5.05 -3.79
CA ARG A 3 12.76 -5.61 -3.34
C ARG A 3 12.78 -7.13 -3.44
N GLN A 4 13.22 -7.77 -2.35
CA GLN A 4 13.31 -9.23 -2.24
C GLN A 4 11.94 -9.91 -2.13
N ILE A 5 10.94 -9.23 -1.55
CA ILE A 5 9.58 -9.75 -1.40
C ILE A 5 8.69 -9.23 -2.54
N ARG A 6 8.00 -10.16 -3.21
CA ARG A 6 7.18 -9.89 -4.39
C ARG A 6 5.69 -10.10 -4.12
N ASP A 7 5.33 -11.14 -3.40
CA ASP A 7 3.93 -11.50 -3.14
C ASP A 7 3.72 -11.77 -1.66
N VAL A 8 2.57 -11.34 -1.14
CA VAL A 8 2.20 -11.53 0.27
C VAL A 8 0.76 -12.01 0.34
N ALA A 9 0.54 -13.07 1.13
CA ALA A 9 -0.78 -13.56 1.47
C ALA A 9 -1.03 -13.49 2.98
N VAL A 10 -2.24 -13.12 3.37
CA VAL A 10 -2.71 -13.07 4.77
C VAL A 10 -4.03 -13.84 4.83
N ASN A 11 -4.15 -14.79 5.77
CA ASN A 11 -5.32 -15.67 5.89
C ASN A 11 -5.70 -16.38 4.58
N GLY A 12 -4.68 -16.82 3.82
CA GLY A 12 -4.88 -17.49 2.53
C GLY A 12 -5.30 -16.58 1.37
N ARG A 13 -5.44 -15.26 1.60
CA ARG A 13 -5.78 -14.27 0.56
C ARG A 13 -4.54 -13.49 0.14
N TRP A 14 -4.30 -13.38 -1.15
CA TRP A 14 -3.28 -12.49 -1.70
C TRP A 14 -3.64 -11.03 -1.45
N VAL A 15 -2.74 -10.31 -0.78
CA VAL A 15 -2.89 -8.87 -0.47
C VAL A 15 -1.88 -8.02 -1.23
N ILE A 16 -0.69 -8.57 -1.51
CA ILE A 16 0.32 -7.94 -2.36
C ILE A 16 0.64 -8.90 -3.49
N ARG A 17 0.64 -8.39 -4.73
CA ARG A 17 1.09 -9.12 -5.92
C ARG A 17 2.06 -8.27 -6.73
N GLU A 18 3.19 -8.86 -7.12
CA GLU A 18 4.28 -8.16 -7.82
C GLU A 18 4.71 -6.84 -7.13
N GLY A 19 4.63 -6.82 -5.81
CA GLY A 19 4.95 -5.65 -4.98
C GLY A 19 3.87 -4.58 -4.90
N ARG A 20 2.64 -4.82 -5.40
CA ARG A 20 1.53 -3.85 -5.35
C ARG A 20 0.37 -4.33 -4.49
N HIS A 21 -0.21 -3.41 -3.73
CA HIS A 21 -1.44 -3.65 -2.97
C HIS A 21 -2.65 -3.04 -3.71
N ALA A 22 -3.79 -3.73 -3.75
CA ALA A 22 -4.96 -3.28 -4.52
C ALA A 22 -5.50 -1.91 -4.07
N ALA A 23 -5.36 -1.58 -2.78
CA ALA A 23 -5.81 -0.31 -2.20
C ALA A 23 -4.70 0.77 -2.11
N GLU A 24 -3.51 0.51 -2.64
CA GLU A 24 -2.32 1.37 -2.46
C GLU A 24 -2.57 2.82 -2.91
N GLU A 25 -3.11 3.00 -4.12
CA GLU A 25 -3.38 4.33 -4.69
C GLU A 25 -4.43 5.10 -3.88
N GLN A 26 -5.53 4.44 -3.51
CA GLN A 26 -6.60 5.08 -2.74
C GLN A 26 -6.09 5.49 -1.35
N SER A 27 -5.43 4.56 -0.66
CA SER A 27 -4.85 4.82 0.65
C SER A 27 -3.83 5.96 0.60
N SER A 28 -3.04 6.05 -0.47
CA SER A 28 -2.05 7.12 -0.63
C SER A 28 -2.70 8.50 -0.77
N ARG A 29 -3.80 8.60 -1.53
CA ARG A 29 -4.54 9.85 -1.72
C ARG A 29 -5.21 10.32 -0.44
N GLU A 30 -5.90 9.41 0.25
CA GLU A 30 -6.54 9.69 1.54
C GLU A 30 -5.51 10.09 2.59
N PHE A 31 -4.39 9.35 2.68
CA PHE A 31 -3.34 9.68 3.62
C PHE A 31 -2.68 11.02 3.34
N ALA A 32 -2.45 11.37 2.06
CA ALA A 32 -1.93 12.68 1.69
C ALA A 32 -2.89 13.82 2.05
N GLN A 33 -4.20 13.58 2.05
CA GLN A 33 -5.18 14.55 2.55
C GLN A 33 -5.04 14.74 4.07
N VAL A 34 -4.97 13.65 4.84
CA VAL A 34 -4.76 13.72 6.30
C VAL A 34 -3.48 14.49 6.63
N LEU A 35 -2.39 14.26 5.90
CA LEU A 35 -1.15 15.01 6.10
C LEU A 35 -1.32 16.51 5.86
N ARG A 36 -2.09 16.93 4.86
CA ARG A 36 -2.39 18.35 4.63
C ARG A 36 -3.24 18.95 5.75
N GLU A 37 -4.18 18.20 6.30
CA GLU A 37 -5.04 18.67 7.39
C GLU A 37 -4.30 18.81 8.72
N LEU A 38 -3.28 17.98 8.96
CA LEU A 38 -2.53 17.98 10.22
C LEU A 38 -1.26 18.84 10.21
N LEU A 39 -0.68 19.08 9.03
CA LEU A 39 0.64 19.73 8.89
C LEU A 39 0.64 20.99 7.99
N GLY A 40 -0.48 21.28 7.31
CA GLY A 40 -0.67 22.51 6.51
C GLY A 40 -1.35 23.61 7.31
#